data_AF-A0A292YLE3-F1
#
_entry.id   AF-A0A292YLE3-F1
#
_cell.length_a   1.000
_cell.length_b   1.000
_cell.length_c   1.000
_cell.angle_alpha   90.00
_cell.angle_beta   90.00
_cell.angle_gamma   90.00
#
_symmetry.space_group_name_H-M   'P 1'
#
loop_
_entity.id
_entity.type
_entity.pdbx_description
1 polymer ?
#
loop_
_entity_poly.entity_id
_entity_poly.type
_entity_poly.pdbx_seq_one_letter_code
_entity_poly.pdbx_strand_id
1 'polypeptide(L)'
;MTAGFVVAALLSGCSSDKPAAKNDSILVEVNDEQRAAAEVAQKFLKAVLTYSNRTSDEDVKGLEYVDQAIHAGLKKQFANYTQAVQEVGGKEKLPEVQDVKVVDVIPMPDKKAYIVNTIVTYNPNRLVMDEFTKVGTVVTFENNKWLITTVNFRNQLAPAKK
;
A
#
# COMPACT_ATOMS: atom_id res chain seq x y z
N MET A 1 -24.22 -0.60 36.98
CA MET A 1 -22.88 -0.06 37.32
C MET A 1 -22.82 1.35 36.77
N THR A 2 -22.74 2.33 37.69
CA THR A 2 -22.00 3.61 37.65
C THR A 2 -21.01 3.77 36.48
N ALA A 3 -20.70 4.95 35.91
CA ALA A 3 -21.07 6.36 36.08
C ALA A 3 -20.30 7.19 35.00
N GLY A 4 -20.78 8.40 34.64
CA GLY A 4 -20.05 9.60 34.14
C GLY A 4 -19.22 9.49 32.84
N PHE A 5 -19.17 10.48 31.94
CA PHE A 5 -19.00 11.91 32.18
C PHE A 5 -19.63 12.72 31.02
N VAL A 6 -20.43 13.73 31.37
CA VAL A 6 -20.82 14.82 30.47
C VAL A 6 -20.02 16.05 30.90
N VAL A 7 -19.22 16.62 30.00
CA VAL A 7 -18.66 17.96 30.17
C VAL A 7 -19.37 18.86 29.16
N ALA A 8 -20.41 19.54 29.62
CA ALA A 8 -21.01 20.67 28.91
C ALA A 8 -20.30 21.94 29.37
N ALA A 9 -19.44 22.50 28.52
CA ALA A 9 -18.96 23.87 28.69
C ALA A 9 -19.96 24.82 28.02
N LEU A 10 -20.83 25.42 28.84
CA LEU A 10 -21.63 26.58 28.49
C LEU A 10 -20.75 27.83 28.64
N LEU A 11 -20.33 28.41 27.51
CA LEU A 11 -19.92 29.81 27.46
C LEU A 11 -20.86 30.53 26.50
N SER A 12 -21.79 31.27 27.10
CA SER A 12 -22.62 32.27 26.45
C SER A 12 -21.74 33.47 26.08
N GLY A 13 -21.60 33.74 24.78
CA GLY A 13 -20.95 34.92 24.25
C GLY A 13 -21.67 35.35 22.98
N CYS A 14 -22.17 36.59 22.98
CA CYS A 14 -23.14 37.16 22.07
C CYS A 14 -22.67 37.35 20.61
N SER A 15 -23.62 37.07 19.70
CA SER A 15 -24.00 37.84 18.51
C SER A 15 -23.10 37.95 17.27
N SER A 16 -23.77 37.67 16.14
CA SER A 16 -23.67 38.24 14.79
C SER A 16 -22.84 37.51 13.73
N ASP A 17 -23.58 37.07 12.70
CA ASP A 17 -23.20 36.86 11.29
C ASP A 17 -22.17 35.80 10.91
N LYS A 18 -22.66 34.58 10.62
CA LYS A 18 -22.31 33.80 9.41
C LYS A 18 -23.16 32.52 9.34
N PRO A 19 -23.60 32.06 8.15
CA PRO A 19 -24.22 30.75 8.05
C PRO A 19 -23.23 29.70 8.56
N ALA A 20 -23.68 28.90 9.53
CA ALA A 20 -22.95 27.77 10.04
C ALA A 20 -22.55 26.90 8.84
N ALA A 21 -21.25 26.82 8.58
CA ALA A 21 -20.69 25.85 7.68
C ALA A 21 -21.24 24.48 8.11
N LYS A 22 -21.99 23.83 7.22
CA LYS A 22 -22.25 22.41 7.35
C LYS A 22 -20.89 21.76 7.53
N ASN A 23 -20.67 21.20 8.71
CA ASN A 23 -19.58 20.29 8.96
C ASN A 23 -19.96 19.02 8.20
N ASP A 24 -19.85 19.07 6.87
CA ASP A 24 -19.78 17.91 6.02
C ASP A 24 -18.43 17.29 6.37
N SER A 25 -18.43 16.49 7.44
CA SER A 25 -17.44 15.45 7.63
C SER A 25 -17.57 14.57 6.39
N ILE A 26 -16.81 14.90 5.34
CA ILE A 26 -16.62 14.05 4.18
C ILE A 26 -15.82 12.85 4.69
N LEU A 27 -16.53 11.91 5.31
CA LEU A 27 -16.12 10.52 5.38
C LEU A 27 -16.10 10.08 3.92
N VAL A 28 -14.92 10.11 3.30
CA VAL A 28 -14.72 9.45 2.02
C VAL A 28 -15.05 7.99 2.27
N GLU A 29 -16.25 7.57 1.88
CA GLU A 29 -16.71 6.19 1.96
C GLU A 29 -15.79 5.40 1.03
N VAL A 30 -14.77 4.77 1.61
CA VAL A 30 -13.95 3.80 0.91
C VAL A 30 -14.88 2.65 0.57
N ASN A 31 -15.30 2.56 -0.70
CA ASN A 31 -16.22 1.52 -1.13
C ASN A 31 -15.54 0.14 -1.00
N ASP A 32 -16.34 -0.93 -0.93
CA ASP A 32 -15.81 -2.28 -0.70
C ASP A 32 -14.80 -2.73 -1.78
N GLU A 33 -14.92 -2.20 -3.00
CA GLU A 33 -13.99 -2.49 -4.08
C GLU A 33 -12.61 -1.85 -3.88
N GLN A 34 -12.58 -0.58 -3.43
CA GLN A 34 -11.34 0.11 -3.06
C GLN A 34 -10.65 -0.61 -1.91
N ARG A 35 -11.42 -1.10 -0.93
CA ARG A 35 -10.89 -1.90 0.19
C ARG A 35 -10.28 -3.21 -0.32
N ALA A 36 -10.98 -3.93 -1.19
CA ALA A 36 -10.48 -5.18 -1.76
C ALA A 36 -9.18 -4.97 -2.57
N ALA A 37 -9.11 -3.91 -3.38
CA ALA A 37 -7.91 -3.56 -4.13
C ALA A 37 -6.74 -3.21 -3.20
N ALA A 38 -6.99 -2.42 -2.15
CA ALA A 38 -6.00 -2.06 -1.15
C ALA A 38 -5.46 -3.29 -0.40
N GLU A 39 -6.33 -4.22 -0.01
CA GLU A 39 -5.93 -5.48 0.64
C GLU A 39 -5.02 -6.33 -0.26
N VAL A 40 -5.33 -6.42 -1.56
CA VAL A 40 -4.48 -7.16 -2.52
C VAL A 40 -3.11 -6.53 -2.63
N ALA A 41 -3.03 -5.20 -2.75
CA ALA A 41 -1.75 -4.49 -2.77
C ALA A 41 -0.94 -4.71 -1.50
N GLN A 42 -1.55 -4.62 -0.31
CA GLN A 42 -0.88 -4.87 0.97
C GLN A 42 -0.35 -6.30 1.07
N LYS A 43 -1.18 -7.31 0.76
CA LYS A 43 -0.81 -8.73 0.81
C LYS A 43 0.33 -9.03 -0.15
N PHE A 44 0.25 -8.51 -1.38
CA PHE A 44 1.33 -8.62 -2.36
C PHE A 44 2.64 -8.00 -1.86
N LEU A 45 2.63 -6.72 -1.46
CA LEU A 45 3.85 -6.02 -1.09
C LEU A 45 4.51 -6.63 0.14
N LYS A 46 3.71 -7.02 1.13
CA LYS A 46 4.21 -7.71 2.32
C LYS A 46 4.86 -9.04 1.94
N ALA A 47 4.20 -9.85 1.10
CA ALA A 47 4.74 -11.14 0.68
C ALA A 47 6.00 -10.96 -0.18
N VAL A 48 5.90 -10.20 -1.27
CA VAL A 48 6.95 -10.12 -2.29
C VAL A 48 8.24 -9.51 -1.73
N LEU A 49 8.16 -8.45 -0.92
CA LEU A 49 9.33 -7.80 -0.33
C LEU A 49 9.91 -8.57 0.86
N THR A 50 9.09 -9.36 1.57
CA THR A 50 9.62 -10.26 2.61
C THR A 50 10.37 -11.45 1.99
N TYR A 51 9.85 -11.99 0.89
CA TYR A 51 10.42 -13.17 0.25
C TYR A 51 11.52 -12.86 -0.75
N SER A 52 11.58 -11.67 -1.35
CA SER A 52 12.70 -11.24 -2.20
C SER A 52 14.05 -11.26 -1.48
N ASN A 53 14.03 -11.22 -0.14
CA ASN A 53 15.21 -11.32 0.71
C ASN A 53 15.66 -12.77 1.00
N ARG A 54 14.91 -13.77 0.54
CA ARG A 54 15.22 -15.19 0.75
C ARG A 54 15.77 -15.72 -0.58
N THR A 55 17.05 -16.10 -0.58
CA THR A 55 17.94 -16.44 -1.71
C THR A 55 17.51 -17.61 -2.64
N SER A 56 16.24 -17.77 -2.93
CA SER A 56 15.68 -18.81 -3.80
C SER A 56 14.64 -18.16 -4.71
N ASP A 57 14.96 -18.03 -5.99
CA ASP A 57 14.06 -17.48 -7.01
C ASP A 57 12.77 -18.33 -7.17
N GLU A 58 12.78 -19.56 -6.66
CA GLU A 58 11.65 -20.50 -6.67
C GLU A 58 10.63 -20.23 -5.55
N ASP A 59 10.97 -19.41 -4.55
CA ASP A 59 10.14 -19.18 -3.35
C ASP A 59 9.54 -17.76 -3.26
N VAL A 60 9.57 -16.96 -4.33
CA VAL A 60 9.00 -15.60 -4.31
C VAL A 60 7.47 -15.69 -4.16
N LYS A 61 7.01 -15.55 -2.91
CA LYS A 61 5.57 -15.44 -2.60
C LYS A 61 5.02 -14.08 -3.00
N GLY A 62 3.71 -14.02 -3.17
CA GLY A 62 3.00 -12.82 -3.59
C GLY A 62 2.69 -12.82 -5.09
N LEU A 63 3.34 -13.67 -5.90
CA LEU A 63 3.05 -13.77 -7.34
C LEU A 63 1.62 -14.25 -7.63
N GLU A 64 0.96 -14.91 -6.67
CA GLU A 64 -0.46 -15.28 -6.74
C GLU A 64 -1.42 -14.08 -6.84
N TYR A 65 -0.99 -12.90 -6.39
CA TYR A 65 -1.76 -11.64 -6.48
C TYR A 65 -1.52 -10.88 -7.78
N VAL A 66 -0.72 -11.43 -8.68
CA VAL A 66 -0.16 -10.71 -9.80
C VAL A 66 -0.65 -11.32 -11.11
N ASP A 67 -0.95 -10.47 -12.09
CA ASP A 67 -1.24 -10.94 -13.44
C ASP A 67 -0.01 -11.61 -14.07
N GLN A 68 -0.25 -12.68 -14.85
CA GLN A 68 0.84 -13.46 -15.46
C GLN A 68 1.77 -12.63 -16.33
N ALA A 69 1.27 -11.56 -16.97
CA ALA A 69 2.06 -10.71 -17.84
C ALA A 69 3.23 -10.03 -17.13
N ILE A 70 3.12 -9.76 -15.82
CA ILE A 70 4.19 -9.08 -15.07
C ILE A 70 5.03 -10.02 -14.19
N HIS A 71 4.72 -11.33 -14.15
CA HIS A 71 5.51 -12.34 -13.42
C HIS A 71 6.97 -12.36 -13.85
N ALA A 72 7.24 -12.35 -15.15
CA ALA A 72 8.61 -12.41 -15.69
C ALA A 72 9.42 -11.16 -15.32
N GLY A 73 8.80 -9.97 -15.37
CA GLY A 73 9.42 -8.71 -14.97
C GLY A 73 9.78 -8.69 -13.49
N LEU A 74 8.86 -9.14 -12.64
CA LEU A 74 9.11 -9.26 -11.20
C LEU A 74 10.23 -10.24 -10.87
N LYS A 75 10.19 -11.45 -11.45
CA LYS A 75 11.26 -12.45 -11.26
C LYS A 75 12.63 -11.89 -11.64
N LYS A 76 12.73 -11.20 -12.78
CA LYS A 76 13.99 -10.57 -13.21
C LYS A 76 14.46 -9.47 -12.26
N GLN A 77 13.56 -8.65 -11.76
CA GLN A 77 13.89 -7.60 -10.80
C GLN A 77 14.43 -8.19 -9.48
N PHE A 78 13.84 -9.28 -9.00
CA PHE A 78 14.28 -9.92 -7.76
C PHE A 78 15.53 -10.78 -7.93
N ALA A 79 15.77 -11.40 -9.08
CA ALA A 79 17.02 -12.10 -9.35
C ALA A 79 18.25 -11.16 -9.21
N ASN A 80 18.14 -9.91 -9.71
CA ASN A 80 19.19 -8.90 -9.52
C ASN A 80 19.31 -8.44 -8.07
N TYR A 81 18.22 -8.48 -7.32
CA TYR A 81 18.18 -8.15 -5.90
C TYR A 81 18.90 -9.22 -5.05
N THR A 82 18.78 -10.50 -5.42
CA THR A 82 19.49 -11.62 -4.81
C THR A 82 21.01 -11.42 -4.83
N GLN A 83 21.57 -10.77 -5.86
CA GLN A 83 23.00 -10.46 -5.93
C GLN A 83 23.41 -9.41 -4.89
N ALA A 84 22.66 -8.29 -4.78
CA ALA A 84 22.90 -7.27 -3.75
C ALA A 84 22.72 -7.84 -2.32
N VAL A 85 21.77 -8.76 -2.16
CA VAL A 85 21.52 -9.51 -0.92
C VAL A 85 22.71 -10.40 -0.53
N GLN A 86 23.37 -11.05 -1.50
CA GLN A 86 24.56 -11.86 -1.27
C GLN A 86 25.77 -11.00 -0.85
N GLU A 87 25.88 -9.77 -1.38
CA GLU A 87 26.97 -8.83 -1.09
C GLU A 87 26.91 -8.25 0.34
N VAL A 88 25.73 -8.15 0.97
CA VAL A 88 25.56 -7.55 2.32
C VAL A 88 25.72 -8.52 3.50
N GLY A 89 26.29 -9.71 3.27
CA GLY A 89 26.76 -10.59 4.34
C GLY A 89 25.70 -11.50 4.97
N GLY A 90 24.63 -11.82 4.24
CA GLY A 90 23.69 -12.90 4.58
C GLY A 90 22.32 -12.45 5.11
N LYS A 91 21.39 -13.42 5.13
CA LYS A 91 19.94 -13.25 5.37
C LYS A 91 19.58 -12.47 6.65
N GLU A 92 20.45 -12.49 7.66
CA GLU A 92 20.21 -11.86 8.96
C GLU A 92 20.24 -10.34 8.92
N LYS A 93 20.85 -9.69 7.92
CA LYS A 93 20.90 -8.21 7.85
C LYS A 93 19.89 -7.60 6.88
N LEU A 94 19.10 -8.45 6.23
CA LEU A 94 18.21 -8.04 5.16
C LEU A 94 16.90 -7.42 5.67
N PRO A 95 16.39 -6.39 4.97
CA PRO A 95 15.15 -5.73 5.34
C PRO A 95 13.99 -6.71 5.36
N GLU A 96 13.33 -6.84 6.51
CA GLU A 96 12.07 -7.57 6.62
C GLU A 96 10.94 -6.56 6.78
N VAL A 97 9.87 -6.73 6.01
CA VAL A 97 8.72 -5.83 6.05
C VAL A 97 8.00 -5.98 7.38
N GLN A 98 7.96 -4.90 8.15
CA GLN A 98 7.18 -4.80 9.38
C GLN A 98 5.72 -4.51 9.05
N ASP A 99 5.48 -3.47 8.24
CA ASP A 99 4.13 -3.00 7.91
C ASP A 99 4.05 -2.44 6.48
N VAL A 100 2.84 -2.47 5.92
CA VAL A 100 2.51 -1.87 4.63
C VAL A 100 1.26 -1.01 4.82
N LYS A 101 1.46 0.31 4.89
CA LYS A 101 0.38 1.27 5.08
C LYS A 101 -0.12 1.79 3.73
N VAL A 102 -1.41 1.69 3.48
CA VAL A 102 -2.05 2.33 2.32
C VAL A 102 -2.15 3.83 2.58
N VAL A 103 -1.67 4.62 1.62
CA VAL A 103 -1.68 6.08 1.66
C VAL A 103 -2.85 6.64 0.86
N ASP A 104 -3.08 6.08 -0.33
CA ASP A 104 -4.20 6.45 -1.19
C ASP A 104 -4.73 5.24 -1.98
N VAL A 105 -5.97 5.38 -2.45
CA VAL A 105 -6.62 4.46 -3.38
C VAL A 105 -7.38 5.29 -4.41
N ILE A 106 -6.84 5.40 -5.62
CA ILE A 106 -7.33 6.31 -6.66
C ILE A 106 -8.03 5.48 -7.75
N PRO A 107 -9.32 5.70 -8.04
CA PRO A 107 -10.02 5.00 -9.11
C PRO A 107 -9.46 5.39 -10.48
N MET A 108 -9.35 4.41 -11.38
CA MET A 108 -9.06 4.65 -12.79
C MET A 108 -10.37 4.77 -13.58
N PRO A 109 -10.65 5.88 -14.27
CA PRO A 109 -11.96 6.12 -14.85
C PRO A 109 -12.33 5.19 -16.01
N ASP A 110 -11.32 4.69 -16.73
CA ASP A 110 -11.53 3.98 -18.01
C ASP A 110 -11.52 2.44 -17.86
N LYS A 111 -11.38 1.93 -16.62
CA LYS A 111 -11.36 0.49 -16.34
C LYS A 111 -11.69 0.21 -14.88
N LYS A 112 -12.13 -1.01 -14.58
CA LYS A 112 -12.31 -1.47 -13.19
C LYS A 112 -10.95 -1.73 -12.53
N ALA A 113 -10.26 -0.64 -12.18
CA ALA A 113 -8.94 -0.66 -11.58
C ALA A 113 -8.74 0.50 -10.60
N TYR A 114 -7.80 0.31 -9.68
CA TYR A 114 -7.36 1.29 -8.72
C TYR A 114 -5.85 1.43 -8.74
N ILE A 115 -5.36 2.66 -8.64
CA ILE A 115 -3.99 2.92 -8.20
C ILE A 115 -3.99 2.86 -6.67
N VAL A 116 -3.10 2.05 -6.10
CA VAL A 116 -2.92 1.95 -4.65
C VAL A 116 -1.48 2.36 -4.33
N ASN A 117 -1.30 3.50 -3.68
CA ASN A 117 0.01 3.91 -3.17
C ASN A 117 0.16 3.53 -1.70
N THR A 118 1.34 3.04 -1.37
CA THR A 118 1.65 2.50 -0.06
C THR A 118 2.98 3.05 0.47
N ILE A 119 3.13 3.01 1.78
CA ILE A 119 4.39 3.18 2.48
C ILE A 119 4.75 1.85 3.14
N VAL A 120 5.94 1.35 2.84
CA VAL A 120 6.49 0.12 3.42
C VAL A 120 7.41 0.49 4.57
N THR A 121 7.17 -0.10 5.73
CA THR A 121 8.04 0.04 6.92
C THR A 121 8.82 -1.25 7.11
N TYR A 122 10.12 -1.14 7.30
CA TYR A 122 11.02 -2.27 7.53
C TYR A 122 11.46 -2.35 8.99
N ASN A 123 11.86 -3.53 9.45
CA ASN A 123 12.43 -3.71 10.77
C ASN A 123 13.70 -2.85 10.96
N PRO A 124 13.81 -2.07 12.06
CA PRO A 124 14.82 -1.01 12.22
C PRO A 124 16.27 -1.51 12.31
N ASN A 125 16.49 -2.78 12.61
CA ASN A 125 17.83 -3.39 12.73
C ASN A 125 18.28 -4.08 11.43
N ARG A 126 17.65 -3.76 10.31
CA ARG A 126 17.92 -4.33 8.99
C ARG A 126 18.26 -3.21 8.01
N LEU A 127 19.02 -3.54 6.97
CA LEU A 127 19.42 -2.57 5.97
C LEU A 127 18.18 -2.07 5.20
N VAL A 128 17.71 -0.87 5.52
CA VAL A 128 16.56 -0.27 4.85
C VAL A 128 16.96 0.08 3.43
N MET A 129 16.12 -0.27 2.48
CA MET A 129 16.30 0.14 1.10
C MET A 129 15.29 1.23 0.79
N ASP A 130 15.77 2.47 0.84
CA ASP A 130 14.95 3.68 0.63
C ASP A 130 14.13 3.59 -0.66
N GLU A 131 14.70 2.95 -1.69
CA GLU A 131 14.07 2.69 -2.99
C GLU A 131 12.78 1.87 -2.93
N PHE A 132 12.45 1.19 -1.83
CA PHE A 132 11.22 0.38 -1.70
C PHE A 132 10.24 0.91 -0.64
N THR A 133 10.52 2.11 -0.09
CA THR A 133 9.71 2.68 1.00
C THR A 133 8.38 3.23 0.50
N LYS A 134 8.33 3.70 -0.76
CA LYS A 134 7.13 4.30 -1.38
C LYS A 134 6.80 3.55 -2.65
N VAL A 135 5.76 2.71 -2.59
CA VAL A 135 5.41 1.81 -3.69
C VAL A 135 4.03 2.14 -4.22
N GLY A 136 3.93 2.37 -5.52
CA GLY A 136 2.66 2.49 -6.24
C GLY A 136 2.32 1.22 -7.01
N THR A 137 1.08 0.79 -6.93
CA THR A 137 0.57 -0.39 -7.65
C THR A 137 -0.68 -0.04 -8.43
N VAL A 138 -0.91 -0.73 -9.55
CA VAL A 138 -2.20 -0.74 -10.24
C VAL A 138 -2.84 -2.10 -10.02
N VAL A 139 -4.03 -2.10 -9.42
CA VAL A 139 -4.81 -3.29 -9.14
C VAL A 139 -6.04 -3.29 -10.04
N THR A 140 -6.18 -4.29 -10.91
CA THR A 140 -7.27 -4.40 -11.89
C THR A 140 -8.15 -5.60 -11.54
N PHE A 141 -9.46 -5.48 -11.74
CA PHE A 141 -10.39 -6.60 -11.59
C PHE A 141 -10.51 -7.36 -12.91
N GLU A 142 -9.93 -8.56 -12.97
CA GLU A 142 -9.91 -9.41 -14.16
C GLU A 142 -10.15 -10.87 -13.76
N ASN A 143 -10.85 -11.64 -14.59
CA ASN A 143 -11.13 -13.05 -14.32
C ASN A 143 -11.77 -13.32 -12.94
N ASN A 144 -12.70 -12.45 -12.52
CA ASN A 144 -13.38 -12.46 -11.22
C ASN A 144 -12.44 -12.34 -9.99
N LYS A 145 -11.26 -11.75 -10.17
CA LYS A 145 -10.31 -11.50 -9.08
C LYS A 145 -9.59 -10.16 -9.24
N TRP A 146 -9.17 -9.58 -8.12
CA TRP A 146 -8.30 -8.41 -8.11
C TRP A 146 -6.84 -8.85 -8.28
N LEU A 147 -6.15 -8.28 -9.25
CA LEU A 147 -4.77 -8.61 -9.60
C LEU A 147 -3.93 -7.35 -9.75
N ILE A 148 -2.66 -7.44 -9.37
CA ILE A 148 -1.69 -6.41 -9.66
C ILE A 148 -1.23 -6.57 -11.11
N THR A 149 -1.44 -5.52 -11.89
CA THR A 149 -1.06 -5.44 -13.31
C THR A 149 0.10 -4.47 -13.52
N THR A 150 0.43 -3.64 -12.54
CA THR A 150 1.61 -2.77 -12.57
C THR A 150 2.11 -2.54 -11.15
N VAL A 151 3.43 -2.49 -10.98
CA VAL A 151 4.07 -2.07 -9.73
C VAL A 151 5.25 -1.16 -10.04
N ASN A 152 5.34 -0.06 -9.30
CA ASN A 152 6.50 0.81 -9.26
C ASN A 152 7.04 0.83 -7.83
N PHE A 153 8.10 0.06 -7.62
CA PHE A 153 8.72 -0.05 -6.31
C PHE A 153 9.39 1.26 -5.85
N ARG A 154 9.79 2.13 -6.79
CA ARG A 154 10.59 3.32 -6.51
C ARG A 154 9.77 4.56 -6.22
N ASN A 155 8.50 4.57 -6.61
CA ASN A 155 7.66 5.73 -6.43
C ASN A 155 6.18 5.39 -6.40
N GLN A 156 5.42 6.30 -5.79
CA GLN A 156 3.98 6.34 -5.90
C GLN A 156 3.57 6.65 -7.34
N LEU A 157 2.41 6.13 -7.75
CA LEU A 157 1.81 6.36 -9.05
C LEU A 157 0.79 7.50 -8.97
N ALA A 158 0.77 8.32 -10.00
CA ALA A 158 -0.26 9.33 -10.21
C ALA A 158 -1.24 8.84 -11.30
N PRO A 159 -2.51 9.27 -11.26
CA PRO A 159 -3.40 9.08 -12.39
C PRO A 159 -2.81 9.73 -13.65
N ALA A 160 -2.98 9.08 -14.81
CA ALA A 160 -2.56 9.66 -16.08
C ALA A 160 -3.27 11.01 -16.28
N LYS A 161 -2.49 12.06 -16.58
CA LYS A 161 -3.06 13.36 -16.96
C LYS A 161 -3.70 13.20 -18.34
N LYS A 162 -4.99 13.55 -18.44
CA LYS A 162 -5.71 13.65 -19.71
C LYS A 162 -5.18 14.81 -20.54
#